data_AF-A0A150INU7-F1
#
_entry.id   AF-A0A150INU7-F1
#
_cell.length_a   1.000
_cell.length_b   1.000
_cell.length_c   1.000
_cell.angle_alpha   90.00
_cell.angle_beta   90.00
_cell.angle_gamma   90.00
#
_symmetry.space_group_name_H-M   'P 1'
#
loop_
_entity.id
_entity.type
_entity.pdbx_description
1 polymer ?
#
loop_
_entity_poly.entity_id
_entity_poly.type
_entity_poly.pdbx_seq_one_letter_code
_entity_poly.pdbx_strand_id
1 'polypeptide(L)'
;MKKTITLLAILSLIMPYYLVSSVWASQGAADDSAICDKGSSVLIDVLSNDTALSNIGAVSSPKHGTAVIENGKIRYTPDPNWYGIDSFTYSATKSTDKALFCTDTGHYYEYVPGNLSWSEANTSASAKTFYGFKGYLVTITSERENAFVTSILPEGNSSWMGASDDYNGSDRWYWTTGPEAGTEFFYGLYYNDDWAVGPEYYGYSNWNENEPNNSDGIEYYGQFLSSGKWNDLPDIKGPNGYIVEYGGMPNDVSNLPTATVSIVVLNNSKLPIHAELKASYNNRLKTVNTLQTQILNKLPADCKQSGISSAGCSVSSNVKAMWNESEQYVQNAKKTGNMIKAVNDLKKAKELLEQILTKI
;
A
#
# COMPACT_ATOMS: atom_id res chain seq x y z
N MET A 1 32.32 8.09 -50.10
CA MET A 1 31.43 7.02 -49.61
C MET A 1 30.58 7.64 -48.50
N LYS A 2 29.41 8.24 -48.73
CA LYS A 2 28.12 7.66 -49.18
C LYS A 2 27.78 6.34 -48.47
N LYS A 3 26.99 6.43 -47.40
CA LYS A 3 25.67 5.78 -47.28
C LYS A 3 24.75 6.62 -46.40
N THR A 4 23.82 7.27 -47.08
CA THR A 4 22.57 7.89 -46.63
C THR A 4 21.50 6.80 -46.36
N ILE A 5 20.52 7.08 -45.49
CA ILE A 5 19.05 7.11 -45.75
C ILE A 5 18.31 7.16 -44.37
N THR A 6 17.72 8.30 -43.92
CA THR A 6 16.32 8.80 -44.11
C THR A 6 15.23 7.83 -43.62
N LEU A 7 14.09 8.14 -42.98
CA LEU A 7 13.14 9.28 -42.84
C LEU A 7 12.07 8.75 -41.81
N LEU A 8 11.43 9.47 -40.89
CA LEU A 8 10.23 10.31 -41.08
C LEU A 8 9.69 10.75 -39.69
N ALA A 9 9.10 11.93 -39.67
CA ALA A 9 8.54 12.59 -38.50
C ALA A 9 7.01 12.41 -38.38
N ILE A 10 6.47 12.96 -37.28
CA ILE A 10 5.09 13.45 -37.07
C ILE A 10 4.08 12.47 -36.45
N LEU A 11 3.84 12.66 -35.15
CA LEU A 11 2.53 13.12 -34.68
C LEU A 11 2.71 14.06 -33.47
N SER A 12 2.57 15.36 -33.73
CA SER A 12 2.23 16.33 -32.69
C SER A 12 0.72 16.33 -32.55
N LEU A 13 0.17 16.36 -31.33
CA LEU A 13 -0.95 17.22 -30.91
C LEU A 13 -1.55 16.73 -29.58
N ILE A 14 -1.75 17.71 -28.69
CA ILE A 14 -2.58 17.70 -27.46
C ILE A 14 -2.10 16.80 -26.32
N MET A 15 -1.33 17.37 -25.37
CA MET A 15 -1.46 16.95 -23.97
C MET A 15 -2.03 18.15 -23.19
N PRO A 16 -3.32 18.09 -22.80
CA PRO A 16 -3.93 19.15 -22.01
C PRO A 16 -3.24 19.20 -20.64
N TYR A 17 -3.20 20.40 -20.07
CA TYR A 17 -2.86 20.71 -18.68
C TYR A 17 -3.30 19.60 -17.71
N TYR A 18 -2.43 18.66 -17.31
CA TYR A 18 -2.52 17.91 -16.05
C TYR A 18 -1.14 17.32 -15.68
N LEU A 19 -0.63 17.76 -14.52
CA LEU A 19 0.24 17.05 -13.57
C LEU A 19 1.66 16.62 -14.02
N VAL A 20 2.64 17.43 -13.64
CA VAL A 20 4.03 17.00 -13.42
C VAL A 20 4.07 16.15 -12.13
N SER A 21 3.86 14.83 -12.20
CA SER A 21 4.17 13.92 -11.07
C SER A 21 4.62 12.49 -11.43
N SER A 22 4.43 12.01 -12.66
CA SER A 22 4.36 10.56 -12.90
C SER A 22 5.64 9.83 -13.31
N VAL A 23 6.84 10.36 -13.10
CA VAL A 23 8.10 9.63 -13.45
C VAL A 23 8.67 8.82 -12.26
N TRP A 24 8.21 9.07 -11.05
CA TRP A 24 8.68 8.39 -9.82
C TRP A 24 7.57 7.74 -9.01
N ALA A 25 6.34 7.74 -9.54
CA ALA A 25 5.19 7.19 -8.84
C ALA A 25 4.70 5.91 -9.52
N SER A 26 4.68 4.80 -8.80
CA SER A 26 4.08 3.54 -9.27
C SER A 26 2.57 3.64 -9.10
N GLN A 27 1.83 3.81 -10.20
CA GLN A 27 0.36 3.85 -10.19
C GLN A 27 -0.24 4.84 -9.15
N GLY A 28 0.45 5.96 -8.91
CA GLY A 28 0.02 6.99 -7.95
C GLY A 28 0.66 6.90 -6.57
N ALA A 29 1.40 5.83 -6.25
CA ALA A 29 2.22 5.73 -5.04
C ALA A 29 3.57 6.41 -5.26
N ALA A 30 3.90 7.43 -4.49
CA ALA A 30 5.09 8.26 -4.64
C ALA A 30 6.06 8.08 -3.46
N ASP A 31 7.36 8.00 -3.74
CA ASP A 31 8.38 7.80 -2.70
C ASP A 31 8.33 8.86 -1.58
N ASP A 32 8.62 8.41 -0.36
CA ASP A 32 8.61 9.19 0.86
C ASP A 32 10.00 9.35 1.46
N SER A 33 10.11 10.32 2.37
CA SER A 33 11.28 10.42 3.24
C SER A 33 10.92 10.87 4.64
N ALA A 34 11.67 10.35 5.63
CA ALA A 34 11.56 10.80 7.01
C ALA A 34 12.93 10.84 7.70
N ILE A 35 12.97 11.56 8.81
CA ILE A 35 14.17 11.70 9.65
C ILE A 35 13.76 11.43 11.09
N CYS A 36 14.55 10.65 11.80
CA CYS A 36 14.40 10.43 13.23
C CYS A 36 15.77 10.40 13.92
N ASP A 37 15.73 10.56 15.23
CA ASP A 37 16.91 10.40 16.08
C ASP A 37 17.09 8.92 16.46
N LYS A 38 18.33 8.48 16.65
CA LYS A 38 18.68 7.14 17.11
C LYS A 38 17.90 6.82 18.40
N GLY A 39 17.24 5.66 18.40
CA GLY A 39 16.41 5.22 19.53
C GLY A 39 15.09 5.99 19.66
N SER A 40 14.71 6.81 18.68
CA SER A 40 13.41 7.49 18.62
C SER A 40 12.65 7.06 17.36
N SER A 41 11.39 6.67 17.53
CA SER A 41 10.53 6.32 16.39
C SER A 41 9.99 7.57 15.69
N VAL A 42 9.63 7.44 14.41
CA VAL A 42 8.91 8.45 13.63
C VAL A 42 7.63 7.85 13.04
N LEU A 43 6.55 8.63 13.03
CA LEU A 43 5.28 8.29 12.40
C LEU A 43 5.17 9.03 11.06
N ILE A 44 5.01 8.29 9.97
CA ILE A 44 5.13 8.79 8.59
C ILE A 44 3.78 8.68 7.89
N ASP A 45 3.33 9.81 7.33
CA ASP A 45 2.08 9.91 6.57
C ASP A 45 2.35 9.66 5.08
N VAL A 46 2.58 8.38 4.74
CA VAL A 46 3.02 7.95 3.40
C VAL A 46 1.96 8.15 2.31
N LEU A 47 0.70 8.35 2.67
CA LEU A 47 -0.37 8.60 1.69
C LEU A 47 -0.51 10.09 1.33
N SER A 48 0.22 10.99 2.01
CA SER A 48 0.02 12.44 1.90
C SER A 48 0.46 13.04 0.56
N ASN A 49 1.39 12.39 -0.13
CA ASN A 49 1.91 12.70 -1.46
C ASN A 49 1.37 11.76 -2.55
N ASP A 50 0.55 10.76 -2.18
CA ASP A 50 -0.02 9.77 -3.09
C ASP A 50 -1.25 10.31 -3.83
N THR A 51 -1.44 9.86 -5.07
CA THR A 51 -2.58 10.27 -5.91
C THR A 51 -3.59 9.13 -6.03
N ALA A 52 -4.82 9.38 -5.56
CA ALA A 52 -5.95 8.45 -5.62
C ALA A 52 -5.75 7.13 -4.85
N LEU A 53 -4.82 7.08 -3.90
CA LEU A 53 -4.61 6.00 -2.94
C LEU A 53 -4.98 6.47 -1.54
N SER A 54 -5.47 5.56 -0.70
CA SER A 54 -5.98 5.94 0.63
C SER A 54 -5.80 4.88 1.70
N ASN A 55 -5.34 3.68 1.35
CA ASN A 55 -5.17 2.57 2.27
C ASN A 55 -3.76 2.01 2.12
N ILE A 56 -3.08 1.81 3.25
CA ILE A 56 -1.74 1.20 3.28
C ILE A 56 -1.92 -0.33 3.29
N GLY A 57 -1.17 -1.00 2.41
CA GLY A 57 -1.08 -2.46 2.33
C GLY A 57 0.21 -2.99 2.95
N ALA A 58 0.79 -4.03 2.35
CA ALA A 58 2.01 -4.66 2.81
C ALA A 58 3.18 -3.67 2.97
N VAL A 59 3.90 -3.78 4.09
CA VAL A 59 5.09 -3.00 4.42
C VAL A 59 6.28 -3.96 4.52
N SER A 60 7.34 -3.73 3.75
CA SER A 60 8.54 -4.56 3.83
C SER A 60 9.31 -4.28 5.13
N SER A 61 10.01 -5.28 5.66
CA SER A 61 10.93 -5.03 6.76
C SER A 61 12.12 -4.17 6.29
N PRO A 62 12.46 -3.07 6.99
CA PRO A 62 13.70 -2.35 6.75
C PRO A 62 14.91 -3.16 7.24
N LYS A 63 16.13 -2.71 6.90
CA LYS A 63 17.35 -3.46 7.26
C LYS A 63 17.81 -3.19 8.69
N HIS A 64 17.51 -2.00 9.23
CA HIS A 64 18.03 -1.52 10.50
C HIS A 64 16.94 -0.93 11.41
N GLY A 65 15.81 -1.64 11.51
CA GLY A 65 14.72 -1.28 12.40
C GLY A 65 13.45 -2.09 12.11
N THR A 66 12.32 -1.53 12.52
CA THR A 66 10.98 -2.07 12.22
C THR A 66 10.11 -0.99 11.60
N ALA A 67 9.27 -1.38 10.64
CA ALA A 67 8.23 -0.52 10.07
C ALA A 67 6.88 -1.20 10.26
N VAL A 68 5.95 -0.54 10.97
CA VAL A 68 4.63 -1.10 11.30
C VAL A 68 3.53 -0.10 10.98
N ILE A 69 2.40 -0.58 10.47
CA ILE A 69 1.22 0.26 10.24
C ILE A 69 0.60 0.58 11.60
N GLU A 70 0.35 1.86 11.85
CA GLU A 70 -0.29 2.35 13.05
C GLU A 70 -1.17 3.56 12.70
N ASN A 71 -2.48 3.49 12.99
CA ASN A 71 -3.44 4.57 12.77
C ASN A 71 -3.42 5.14 11.34
N GLY A 72 -3.33 4.28 10.32
CA GLY A 72 -3.29 4.68 8.91
C GLY A 72 -1.98 5.34 8.47
N LYS A 73 -0.93 5.23 9.28
CA LYS A 73 0.44 5.74 9.03
C LYS A 73 1.45 4.62 9.24
N ILE A 74 2.71 4.85 8.88
CA ILE A 74 3.78 3.88 9.15
C ILE A 74 4.68 4.42 10.27
N ARG A 75 4.77 3.68 11.38
CA ARG A 75 5.75 3.92 12.42
C ARG A 75 7.04 3.19 12.08
N TYR A 76 8.11 3.94 11.90
CA TYR A 76 9.46 3.40 11.83
C TYR A 76 10.15 3.54 13.19
N THR A 77 10.79 2.46 13.65
CA THR A 77 11.61 2.43 14.86
C THR A 77 12.98 1.86 14.50
N PRO A 78 14.07 2.66 14.58
CA PRO A 78 15.41 2.16 14.32
C PRO A 78 15.84 1.08 15.31
N ASP A 79 16.76 0.21 14.89
CA ASP A 79 17.44 -0.70 15.79
C ASP A 79 18.13 0.07 16.93
N PRO A 80 18.16 -0.49 18.16
CA PRO A 80 18.87 0.12 19.27
C PRO A 80 20.31 0.45 18.88
N ASN A 81 20.71 1.68 19.18
CA ASN A 81 22.04 2.23 18.91
C ASN A 81 22.45 2.43 17.45
N TRP A 82 21.60 2.10 16.47
CA TRP A 82 21.91 2.29 15.07
C TRP A 82 21.66 3.73 14.59
N TYR A 83 22.45 4.18 13.61
CA TYR A 83 22.27 5.44 12.89
C TYR A 83 22.79 5.27 11.46
N GLY A 84 22.21 5.98 10.49
CA GLY A 84 22.50 5.79 9.08
C GLY A 84 21.29 6.06 8.19
N ILE A 85 21.34 5.54 6.96
CA ILE A 85 20.21 5.56 6.03
C ILE A 85 19.60 4.16 5.98
N ASP A 86 18.29 4.08 6.16
CA ASP A 86 17.50 2.86 6.06
C ASP A 86 16.39 3.06 5.03
N SER A 87 15.76 1.98 4.62
CA SER A 87 14.62 2.08 3.70
C SER A 87 13.72 0.87 3.82
N PHE A 88 12.44 1.08 3.53
CA PHE A 88 11.45 0.03 3.32
C PHE A 88 10.51 0.43 2.19
N THR A 89 9.77 -0.52 1.64
CA THR A 89 8.68 -0.25 0.70
C THR A 89 7.33 -0.47 1.36
N TYR A 90 6.31 0.18 0.83
CA TYR A 90 4.92 -0.11 1.14
C TYR A 90 4.12 -0.28 -0.15
N SER A 91 3.03 -1.05 -0.08
CA SER A 91 1.99 -1.06 -1.10
C SER A 91 0.79 -0.23 -0.66
N ALA A 92 -0.03 0.21 -1.61
CA ALA A 92 -1.24 0.97 -1.29
C ALA A 92 -2.40 0.64 -2.23
N THR A 93 -3.63 0.80 -1.72
CA THR A 93 -4.89 0.58 -2.44
C THR A 93 -5.78 1.81 -2.38
N LYS A 94 -6.83 1.81 -3.21
CA LYS A 94 -7.79 2.90 -3.35
C LYS A 94 -8.90 2.76 -2.31
N SER A 95 -9.61 3.86 -2.03
CA SER A 95 -10.79 3.84 -1.16
C SER A 95 -11.97 3.08 -1.77
N THR A 96 -11.97 2.90 -3.09
CA THR A 96 -12.99 2.14 -3.82
C THR A 96 -12.75 0.64 -3.81
N ASP A 97 -11.53 0.21 -3.46
CA ASP A 97 -11.18 -1.20 -3.39
C ASP A 97 -11.92 -1.85 -2.22
N LYS A 98 -12.49 -3.04 -2.45
CA LYS A 98 -13.33 -3.73 -1.47
C LYS A 98 -12.53 -4.61 -0.51
N ALA A 99 -11.36 -5.08 -0.95
CA ALA A 99 -10.52 -5.94 -0.15
C ALA A 99 -9.69 -5.12 0.86
N LEU A 100 -9.67 -5.57 2.11
CA LEU A 100 -8.99 -4.95 3.24
C LEU A 100 -7.73 -5.74 3.60
N PHE A 101 -6.64 -5.03 3.90
CA PHE A 101 -5.36 -5.64 4.23
C PHE A 101 -5.30 -6.12 5.68
N CYS A 102 -4.93 -7.38 5.91
CA CYS A 102 -4.64 -7.92 7.23
C CYS A 102 -3.12 -7.89 7.47
N THR A 103 -2.68 -7.14 8.49
CA THR A 103 -1.24 -7.04 8.81
C THR A 103 -0.66 -8.34 9.36
N ASP A 104 -1.48 -9.20 9.98
CA ASP A 104 -1.02 -10.45 10.57
C ASP A 104 -0.68 -11.52 9.53
N THR A 105 -1.41 -11.56 8.42
CA THR A 105 -1.22 -12.54 7.34
C THR A 105 -0.50 -11.97 6.13
N GLY A 106 -0.57 -10.65 5.93
CA GLY A 106 -0.09 -10.01 4.71
C GLY A 106 -1.02 -10.21 3.51
N HIS A 107 -2.24 -10.72 3.73
CA HIS A 107 -3.24 -10.97 2.69
C HIS A 107 -4.34 -9.88 2.69
N TYR A 108 -5.17 -9.89 1.65
CA TYR A 108 -6.32 -9.01 1.50
C TYR A 108 -7.63 -9.79 1.55
N TYR A 109 -8.67 -9.25 2.19
CA TYR A 109 -9.92 -9.96 2.43
C TYR A 109 -11.13 -9.12 2.02
N GLU A 110 -12.09 -9.73 1.36
CA GLU A 110 -13.31 -9.09 0.86
C GLU A 110 -14.52 -9.93 1.25
N TYR A 111 -15.48 -9.33 1.97
CA TYR A 111 -16.81 -9.94 2.10
C TYR A 111 -17.63 -9.68 0.83
N VAL A 112 -18.15 -10.74 0.24
CA VAL A 112 -19.00 -10.69 -0.95
C VAL A 112 -20.40 -11.15 -0.59
N PRO A 113 -21.42 -10.25 -0.59
CA PRO A 113 -22.79 -10.64 -0.32
C PRO A 113 -23.35 -11.50 -1.46
N GLY A 114 -24.15 -12.51 -1.12
CA GLY A 114 -24.77 -13.39 -2.10
C GLY A 114 -25.48 -14.57 -1.45
N ASN A 115 -26.45 -15.13 -2.16
CA ASN A 115 -27.15 -16.34 -1.75
C ASN A 115 -26.69 -17.52 -2.61
N LEU A 116 -25.55 -18.09 -2.25
CA LEU A 116 -24.84 -19.13 -2.99
C LEU A 116 -24.66 -20.37 -2.11
N SER A 117 -24.64 -21.53 -2.75
CA SER A 117 -24.07 -22.75 -2.17
C SER A 117 -22.56 -22.58 -1.96
N TRP A 118 -21.95 -23.45 -1.14
CA TRP A 118 -20.51 -23.42 -0.92
C TRP A 118 -19.76 -23.65 -2.24
N SER A 119 -20.20 -24.61 -3.05
CA SER A 119 -19.60 -24.91 -4.35
C SER A 119 -19.65 -23.72 -5.32
N GLU A 120 -20.80 -23.02 -5.38
CA GLU A 120 -20.94 -21.80 -6.18
C GLU A 120 -20.08 -20.65 -5.64
N ALA A 121 -20.01 -20.48 -4.31
CA ALA A 121 -19.18 -19.48 -3.66
C ALA A 121 -17.68 -19.73 -3.91
N ASN A 122 -17.22 -20.98 -3.82
CA ASN A 122 -15.84 -21.38 -4.11
C ASN A 122 -15.46 -21.11 -5.57
N THR A 123 -16.35 -21.46 -6.50
CA THR A 123 -16.19 -21.12 -7.92
C THR A 123 -16.12 -19.60 -8.14
N SER A 124 -16.96 -18.84 -7.43
CA SER A 124 -17.01 -17.39 -7.55
C SER A 124 -15.81 -16.67 -6.89
N ALA A 125 -15.24 -17.25 -5.83
CA ALA A 125 -14.04 -16.76 -5.16
C ALA A 125 -12.80 -17.01 -6.03
N SER A 126 -12.62 -18.23 -6.54
CA SER A 126 -11.50 -18.62 -7.42
C SER A 126 -11.45 -17.86 -8.75
N ALA A 127 -12.59 -17.34 -9.21
CA ALA A 127 -12.67 -16.50 -10.40
C ALA A 127 -12.21 -15.05 -10.17
N LYS A 128 -12.11 -14.59 -8.91
CA LYS A 128 -11.76 -13.19 -8.60
C LYS A 128 -10.25 -12.95 -8.68
N THR A 129 -9.91 -11.70 -8.92
CA THR A 129 -8.53 -11.22 -8.85
C THR A 129 -8.47 -9.87 -8.14
N PHE A 130 -7.37 -9.63 -7.42
CA PHE A 130 -7.12 -8.37 -6.75
C PHE A 130 -5.67 -7.96 -6.98
N TYR A 131 -5.44 -6.90 -7.78
CA TYR A 131 -4.10 -6.44 -8.16
C TYR A 131 -3.11 -7.57 -8.56
N GLY A 132 -3.59 -8.58 -9.28
CA GLY A 132 -2.77 -9.71 -9.73
C GLY A 132 -2.80 -10.94 -8.81
N PHE A 133 -3.29 -10.81 -7.58
CA PHE A 133 -3.55 -11.94 -6.70
C PHE A 133 -4.80 -12.71 -7.13
N LYS A 134 -4.77 -14.03 -7.03
CA LYS A 134 -5.96 -14.88 -7.21
C LYS A 134 -6.78 -14.94 -5.93
N GLY A 135 -8.11 -14.85 -6.08
CA GLY A 135 -9.04 -15.01 -4.96
C GLY A 135 -9.27 -16.48 -4.63
N TYR A 136 -9.62 -16.75 -3.39
CA TYR A 136 -10.06 -18.06 -2.89
C TYR A 136 -10.96 -17.88 -1.67
N LEU A 137 -11.76 -18.88 -1.29
CA LEU A 137 -12.51 -18.78 -0.03
C LEU A 137 -11.52 -18.72 1.13
N VAL A 138 -11.78 -17.83 2.08
CA VAL A 138 -10.89 -17.54 3.21
C VAL A 138 -10.45 -18.79 3.96
N THR A 139 -9.17 -18.88 4.29
CA THR A 139 -8.62 -19.82 5.26
C THR A 139 -8.34 -19.07 6.56
N ILE A 140 -8.45 -19.73 7.72
CA ILE A 140 -8.30 -19.05 9.01
C ILE A 140 -7.39 -19.87 9.93
N THR A 141 -6.15 -19.43 10.05
CA THR A 141 -5.04 -20.18 10.67
C THR A 141 -4.65 -19.66 12.04
N SER A 142 -5.25 -18.57 12.51
CA SER A 142 -4.95 -17.98 13.81
C SER A 142 -6.12 -17.21 14.43
N GLU A 143 -6.06 -16.99 15.74
CA GLU A 143 -7.03 -16.17 16.48
C GLU A 143 -7.07 -14.72 15.98
N ARG A 144 -5.93 -14.14 15.64
CA ARG A 144 -5.85 -12.76 15.14
C ARG A 144 -6.47 -12.61 13.76
N GLU A 145 -6.22 -13.58 12.88
CA GLU A 145 -6.88 -13.65 11.58
C GLU A 145 -8.40 -13.80 11.74
N ASN A 146 -8.87 -14.69 12.62
CA ASN A 146 -10.30 -14.85 12.89
C ASN A 146 -10.94 -13.54 13.37
N ALA A 147 -10.28 -12.82 14.27
CA ALA A 147 -10.76 -11.52 14.73
C ALA A 147 -10.83 -10.49 13.59
N PHE A 148 -9.84 -10.47 12.69
CA PHE A 148 -9.87 -9.62 11.49
C PHE A 148 -11.03 -9.99 10.57
N VAL A 149 -11.21 -11.28 10.25
CA VAL A 149 -12.31 -11.79 9.41
C VAL A 149 -13.68 -11.48 10.03
N THR A 150 -13.79 -11.51 11.36
CA THR A 150 -15.01 -11.08 12.07
C THR A 150 -15.30 -9.59 11.83
N SER A 151 -14.26 -8.75 11.84
CA SER A 151 -14.41 -7.29 11.68
C SER A 151 -14.85 -6.84 10.28
N ILE A 152 -14.65 -7.68 9.25
CA ILE A 152 -15.07 -7.37 7.88
C ILE A 152 -16.48 -7.85 7.55
N LEU A 153 -17.06 -8.73 8.39
CA LEU A 153 -18.39 -9.29 8.16
C LEU A 153 -19.47 -8.31 8.66
N PRO A 154 -20.51 -8.01 7.87
CA PRO A 154 -21.61 -7.17 8.33
C PRO A 154 -22.33 -7.80 9.53
N GLU A 155 -22.78 -6.95 10.46
CA GLU A 155 -23.50 -7.39 11.66
C GLU A 155 -24.72 -8.26 11.29
N GLY A 156 -24.85 -9.42 11.96
CA GLY A 156 -25.93 -10.37 11.72
C GLY A 156 -25.77 -11.25 10.47
N ASN A 157 -24.77 -11.01 9.62
CA ASN A 157 -24.51 -11.86 8.47
C ASN A 157 -23.64 -13.07 8.84
N SER A 158 -23.71 -14.08 7.98
CA SER A 158 -22.80 -15.23 7.95
C SER A 158 -22.18 -15.37 6.56
N SER A 159 -21.08 -16.12 6.45
CA SER A 159 -20.37 -16.30 5.19
C SER A 159 -19.80 -17.70 5.03
N TRP A 160 -19.68 -18.18 3.80
CA TRP A 160 -18.84 -19.34 3.50
C TRP A 160 -17.34 -19.06 3.71
N MET A 161 -16.61 -20.10 4.14
CA MET A 161 -15.14 -20.14 4.24
C MET A 161 -14.58 -21.37 3.51
N GLY A 162 -13.25 -21.46 3.38
CA GLY A 162 -12.53 -22.51 2.65
C GLY A 162 -12.43 -23.88 3.31
N ALA A 163 -13.12 -24.08 4.44
CA ALA A 163 -13.09 -25.31 5.21
C ALA A 163 -14.09 -26.34 4.67
N SER A 164 -13.66 -27.60 4.57
CA SER A 164 -14.54 -28.73 4.24
C SER A 164 -14.00 -30.04 4.80
N ASP A 165 -14.88 -30.96 5.18
CA ASP A 165 -14.55 -32.36 5.49
C ASP A 165 -14.97 -33.34 4.38
N ASP A 166 -15.62 -32.89 3.30
CA ASP A 166 -15.78 -33.65 2.04
C ASP A 166 -14.47 -33.66 1.22
N TYR A 167 -13.34 -33.81 1.92
CA TYR A 167 -12.00 -33.86 1.33
C TYR A 167 -11.44 -35.27 1.47
N ASN A 168 -11.17 -35.92 0.33
CA ASN A 168 -10.64 -37.29 0.25
C ASN A 168 -11.47 -38.37 0.97
N GLY A 169 -12.76 -38.11 1.28
CA GLY A 169 -13.66 -39.06 1.94
C GLY A 169 -13.29 -39.37 3.38
N SER A 170 -12.64 -38.44 4.08
CA SER A 170 -12.36 -38.52 5.52
C SER A 170 -13.31 -37.63 6.31
N ASP A 171 -13.81 -38.06 7.47
CA ASP A 171 -14.57 -37.21 8.40
C ASP A 171 -13.65 -36.23 9.18
N ARG A 172 -12.74 -35.58 8.46
CA ARG A 172 -11.69 -34.69 8.97
C ARG A 172 -11.74 -33.38 8.21
N TRP A 173 -11.55 -32.27 8.92
CA TRP A 173 -11.68 -30.94 8.35
C TRP A 173 -10.36 -30.43 7.78
N TYR A 174 -10.41 -30.03 6.51
CA TYR A 174 -9.30 -29.49 5.75
C TYR A 174 -9.59 -28.06 5.27
N TRP A 175 -8.54 -27.26 5.18
CA TRP A 175 -8.55 -26.13 4.25
C TRP A 175 -8.48 -26.70 2.83
N THR A 176 -9.45 -26.36 1.98
CA THR A 176 -9.54 -26.89 0.61
C THR A 176 -9.24 -25.85 -0.46
N THR A 177 -9.01 -24.61 -0.02
CA THR A 177 -8.76 -23.45 -0.86
C THR A 177 -7.48 -22.74 -0.42
N GLY A 178 -7.01 -21.80 -1.23
CA GLY A 178 -5.87 -20.97 -0.87
C GLY A 178 -4.53 -21.70 -0.77
N PRO A 179 -3.52 -21.02 -0.21
CA PRO A 179 -2.19 -21.57 0.02
C PRO A 179 -2.19 -22.78 0.98
N GLU A 180 -3.19 -22.86 1.86
CA GLU A 180 -3.34 -23.93 2.85
C GLU A 180 -4.09 -25.15 2.30
N ALA A 181 -4.51 -25.16 1.03
CA ALA A 181 -5.26 -26.25 0.43
C ALA A 181 -4.59 -27.63 0.66
N GLY A 182 -5.34 -28.57 1.24
CA GLY A 182 -4.89 -29.90 1.64
C GLY A 182 -4.38 -30.00 3.08
N THR A 183 -4.41 -28.91 3.85
CA THR A 183 -3.99 -28.90 5.26
C THR A 183 -5.14 -29.27 6.18
N GLU A 184 -4.98 -30.36 6.93
CA GLU A 184 -5.88 -30.72 8.02
C GLU A 184 -5.73 -29.73 9.17
N PHE A 185 -6.84 -29.22 9.71
CA PHE A 185 -6.80 -28.30 10.86
C PHE A 185 -7.65 -28.76 12.04
N PHE A 186 -8.58 -29.70 11.82
CA PHE A 186 -9.46 -30.21 12.87
C PHE A 186 -9.90 -31.65 12.56
N TYR A 187 -9.99 -32.49 13.60
CA TYR A 187 -10.54 -33.85 13.51
C TYR A 187 -11.52 -34.03 14.66
N GLY A 188 -12.73 -34.52 14.41
CA GLY A 188 -13.73 -34.75 15.46
C GLY A 188 -15.13 -34.29 15.06
N LEU A 189 -16.11 -34.72 15.84
CA LEU A 189 -17.52 -34.34 15.75
C LEU A 189 -18.04 -34.14 17.18
N TYR A 190 -18.87 -33.13 17.41
CA TYR A 190 -19.58 -32.98 18.69
C TYR A 190 -20.88 -33.77 18.65
N TYR A 191 -20.77 -35.10 18.66
CA TYR A 191 -21.94 -35.97 18.86
C TYR A 191 -22.13 -36.23 20.35
N ASN A 192 -23.09 -35.52 20.97
CA ASN A 192 -23.62 -35.83 22.30
C ASN A 192 -22.57 -35.95 23.43
N ASP A 193 -21.79 -34.89 23.66
CA ASP A 193 -20.89 -34.66 24.82
C ASP A 193 -19.73 -35.64 25.09
N ASP A 194 -19.63 -36.81 24.45
CA ASP A 194 -18.67 -37.86 24.88
C ASP A 194 -17.42 -38.06 23.99
N TRP A 195 -17.32 -37.42 22.81
CA TRP A 195 -16.14 -37.53 21.91
C TRP A 195 -15.68 -36.22 21.29
N ALA A 196 -15.90 -35.09 21.96
CA ALA A 196 -15.25 -33.84 21.57
C ALA A 196 -13.73 -34.02 21.55
N VAL A 197 -13.13 -34.08 20.36
CA VAL A 197 -11.68 -33.94 20.21
C VAL A 197 -11.45 -32.72 19.34
N GLY A 198 -11.01 -31.62 19.96
CA GLY A 198 -10.40 -30.46 19.31
C GLY A 198 -8.99 -30.28 19.91
N PRO A 199 -8.02 -29.72 19.19
CA PRO A 199 -6.66 -30.26 19.18
C PRO A 199 -5.85 -30.02 20.45
N GLU A 200 -5.18 -31.08 20.92
CA GLU A 200 -3.83 -30.93 21.50
C GLU A 200 -2.74 -30.75 20.40
N TYR A 201 -3.03 -30.89 19.08
CA TYR A 201 -1.92 -30.93 18.09
C TYR A 201 -2.10 -30.47 16.60
N TYR A 202 -3.25 -30.02 16.07
CA TYR A 202 -3.44 -29.95 14.59
C TYR A 202 -3.77 -28.60 13.90
N GLY A 203 -4.06 -27.50 14.61
CA GLY A 203 -4.29 -26.20 13.96
C GLY A 203 -5.21 -25.28 14.76
N TYR A 204 -5.42 -24.05 14.26
CA TYR A 204 -6.42 -23.14 14.84
C TYR A 204 -7.83 -23.52 14.37
N SER A 205 -8.78 -23.53 15.30
CA SER A 205 -10.22 -23.62 14.98
C SER A 205 -11.03 -22.77 15.94
N ASN A 206 -12.19 -22.27 15.48
CA ASN A 206 -13.09 -21.46 16.31
C ASN A 206 -14.56 -21.87 16.17
N TRP A 207 -14.80 -23.18 16.17
CA TRP A 207 -16.14 -23.75 16.17
C TRP A 207 -17.01 -23.17 17.30
N ASN A 208 -18.29 -23.02 17.00
CA ASN A 208 -19.31 -22.65 17.98
C ASN A 208 -19.53 -23.81 18.97
N GLU A 209 -20.23 -23.54 20.07
CA GLU A 209 -20.60 -24.58 21.02
C GLU A 209 -21.39 -25.69 20.31
N ASN A 210 -20.93 -26.93 20.48
CA ASN A 210 -21.42 -28.15 19.81
C ASN A 210 -21.17 -28.25 18.30
N GLU A 211 -20.29 -27.42 17.72
CA GLU A 211 -19.91 -27.55 16.30
C GLU A 211 -18.47 -28.08 16.14
N PRO A 212 -18.14 -28.81 15.04
CA PRO A 212 -19.06 -29.24 13.99
C PRO A 212 -19.93 -30.42 14.45
N ASN A 213 -21.22 -30.39 14.10
CA ASN A 213 -22.20 -31.38 14.57
C ASN A 213 -22.60 -32.40 13.49
N ASN A 214 -22.26 -32.14 12.23
CA ASN A 214 -22.62 -32.93 11.05
C ASN A 214 -24.11 -33.30 11.02
N SER A 215 -25.00 -32.31 11.09
CA SER A 215 -26.45 -32.52 11.19
C SER A 215 -26.95 -33.37 10.02
N ASP A 216 -27.77 -34.37 10.32
CA ASP A 216 -28.26 -35.37 9.36
C ASP A 216 -27.16 -36.11 8.56
N GLY A 217 -25.89 -35.98 8.95
CA GLY A 217 -24.74 -36.59 8.29
C GLY A 217 -24.41 -35.99 6.93
N ILE A 218 -24.79 -34.73 6.68
CA ILE A 218 -24.66 -34.06 5.36
C ILE A 218 -23.94 -32.70 5.41
N GLU A 219 -23.42 -32.28 6.57
CA GLU A 219 -22.85 -30.94 6.73
C GLU A 219 -21.34 -30.95 6.55
N TYR A 220 -20.91 -30.66 5.31
CA TYR A 220 -19.51 -30.85 4.94
C TYR A 220 -18.69 -29.58 4.73
N TYR A 221 -19.29 -28.41 4.98
CA TYR A 221 -18.70 -27.12 4.59
C TYR A 221 -18.76 -26.11 5.72
N GLY A 222 -17.66 -25.39 5.92
CA GLY A 222 -17.53 -24.42 7.00
C GLY A 222 -18.26 -23.11 6.71
N GLN A 223 -19.12 -22.70 7.64
CA GLN A 223 -19.76 -21.41 7.73
C GLN A 223 -19.09 -20.57 8.83
N PHE A 224 -18.82 -19.30 8.52
CA PHE A 224 -18.33 -18.30 9.46
C PHE A 224 -19.50 -17.40 9.90
N LEU A 225 -19.69 -17.24 11.20
CA LEU A 225 -20.78 -16.45 11.79
C LEU A 225 -20.29 -15.05 12.17
N SER A 226 -21.21 -14.07 12.26
CA SER A 226 -20.90 -12.70 12.72
C SER A 226 -20.38 -12.61 14.16
N SER A 227 -20.55 -13.67 14.96
CA SER A 227 -19.90 -13.80 16.27
C SER A 227 -18.40 -14.13 16.19
N GLY A 228 -17.89 -14.43 15.00
CA GLY A 228 -16.56 -14.97 14.77
C GLY A 228 -16.45 -16.48 14.98
N LYS A 229 -17.54 -17.13 15.41
CA LYS A 229 -17.64 -18.59 15.59
C LYS A 229 -17.98 -19.31 14.29
N TRP A 230 -17.66 -20.59 14.22
CA TRP A 230 -17.86 -21.40 13.02
C TRP A 230 -18.97 -22.43 13.22
N ASN A 231 -19.62 -22.78 12.13
CA ASN A 231 -20.65 -23.81 12.04
C ASN A 231 -20.37 -24.65 10.79
N ASP A 232 -20.82 -25.90 10.74
CA ASP A 232 -20.85 -26.70 9.52
C ASP A 232 -22.25 -26.66 8.89
N LEU A 233 -22.30 -26.78 7.55
CA LEU A 233 -23.54 -26.77 6.79
C LEU A 233 -23.44 -27.69 5.57
N PRO A 234 -24.58 -28.18 5.04
CA PRO A 234 -24.60 -28.87 3.75
C PRO A 234 -24.34 -27.86 2.61
N ASP A 235 -24.14 -28.34 1.38
CA ASP A 235 -23.95 -27.47 0.20
C ASP A 235 -25.26 -26.79 -0.22
N ILE A 236 -25.73 -25.85 0.59
CA ILE A 236 -27.05 -25.20 0.48
C ILE A 236 -26.92 -23.69 0.30
N LYS A 237 -28.00 -23.05 -0.15
CA LYS A 237 -28.10 -21.58 -0.21
C LYS A 237 -28.54 -21.03 1.14
N GLY A 238 -27.61 -20.97 2.10
CA GLY A 238 -27.84 -20.59 3.50
C GLY A 238 -27.18 -19.28 3.91
N PRO A 239 -25.84 -19.19 3.91
CA PRO A 239 -25.12 -17.99 4.32
C PRO A 239 -25.43 -16.75 3.47
N ASN A 240 -25.20 -15.56 4.06
CA ASN A 240 -25.54 -14.28 3.43
C ASN A 240 -24.49 -13.82 2.39
N GLY A 241 -23.39 -14.56 2.28
CA GLY A 241 -22.28 -14.27 1.40
C GLY A 241 -21.13 -15.25 1.60
N TYR A 242 -19.95 -14.82 1.21
CA TYR A 242 -18.70 -15.57 1.37
C TYR A 242 -17.54 -14.59 1.49
N ILE A 243 -16.46 -15.02 2.13
CA ILE A 243 -15.26 -14.17 2.27
C ILE A 243 -14.20 -14.67 1.30
N VAL A 244 -13.69 -13.75 0.50
CA VAL A 244 -12.61 -13.98 -0.45
C VAL A 244 -11.31 -13.48 0.16
N GLU A 245 -10.29 -14.30 0.12
CA GLU A 245 -8.93 -13.95 0.49
C GLU A 245 -8.04 -13.89 -0.76
N TYR A 246 -7.07 -12.99 -0.74
CA TYR A 246 -6.14 -12.73 -1.83
C TYR A 246 -4.72 -12.62 -1.29
N GLY A 247 -3.79 -13.38 -1.86
CA GLY A 247 -2.37 -13.40 -1.48
C GLY A 247 -1.89 -14.80 -1.13
N GLY A 248 -0.58 -14.99 -1.12
CA GLY A 248 0.07 -16.23 -0.71
C GLY A 248 0.02 -17.38 -1.72
N MET A 249 -0.74 -17.28 -2.82
CA MET A 249 -0.87 -18.39 -3.76
C MET A 249 0.43 -18.62 -4.54
N PRO A 250 0.77 -19.88 -4.88
CA PRO A 250 1.88 -20.16 -5.77
C PRO A 250 1.70 -19.40 -7.09
N ASN A 251 2.70 -18.59 -7.45
CA ASN A 251 2.73 -17.74 -8.66
C ASN A 251 1.87 -16.46 -8.61
N ASP A 252 1.42 -16.03 -7.44
CA ASP A 252 0.88 -14.68 -7.29
C ASP A 252 1.92 -13.63 -7.72
N VAL A 253 1.54 -12.73 -8.62
CA VAL A 253 2.36 -11.60 -9.06
C VAL A 253 1.61 -10.32 -8.76
N SER A 254 2.06 -9.61 -7.73
CA SER A 254 1.45 -8.35 -7.31
C SER A 254 1.69 -7.24 -8.33
N ASN A 255 0.61 -6.56 -8.72
CA ASN A 255 0.60 -5.32 -9.48
C ASN A 255 0.13 -4.14 -8.62
N LEU A 256 0.26 -4.24 -7.30
CA LEU A 256 -0.10 -3.13 -6.41
C LEU A 256 0.79 -1.89 -6.67
N PRO A 257 0.23 -0.67 -6.56
CA PRO A 257 1.01 0.55 -6.37
C PRO A 257 1.98 0.37 -5.21
N THR A 258 3.25 0.67 -5.44
CA THR A 258 4.32 0.54 -4.44
C THR A 258 5.24 1.75 -4.44
N ALA A 259 5.69 2.16 -3.27
CA ALA A 259 6.64 3.26 -3.12
C ALA A 259 7.68 2.94 -2.04
N THR A 260 8.82 3.64 -2.11
CA THR A 260 9.93 3.49 -1.18
C THR A 260 9.93 4.62 -0.17
N VAL A 261 10.07 4.28 1.11
CA VAL A 261 10.33 5.24 2.18
C VAL A 261 11.81 5.22 2.51
N SER A 262 12.49 6.37 2.34
CA SER A 262 13.89 6.54 2.75
C SER A 262 13.97 7.21 4.12
N ILE A 263 14.63 6.58 5.09
CA ILE A 263 14.78 7.09 6.45
C ILE A 263 16.21 7.51 6.71
N VAL A 264 16.40 8.69 7.29
CA VAL A 264 17.69 9.09 7.87
C VAL A 264 17.60 9.03 9.39
N VAL A 265 18.37 8.13 10.00
CA VAL A 265 18.50 8.00 11.45
C VAL A 265 19.73 8.75 11.91
N LEU A 266 19.52 9.81 12.67
CA LEU A 266 20.57 10.67 13.18
C LEU A 266 21.17 10.07 14.44
N ASN A 267 22.49 10.15 14.60
CA ASN A 267 23.10 9.86 15.90
C ASN A 267 22.72 10.99 16.86
N ASN A 268 22.34 10.68 18.10
CA ASN A 268 21.89 11.63 19.15
C ASN A 268 22.99 12.61 19.64
N SER A 269 23.95 12.96 18.79
CA SER A 269 24.87 14.04 19.08
C SER A 269 24.06 15.34 19.16
N LYS A 270 24.05 15.93 20.36
CA LYS A 270 23.51 17.26 20.70
C LYS A 270 24.19 18.38 19.88
N LEU A 271 24.12 18.34 18.56
CA LEU A 271 24.64 19.41 17.70
C LEU A 271 23.44 20.29 17.27
N PRO A 272 23.42 21.58 17.69
CA PRO A 272 22.41 22.60 17.31
C PRO A 272 22.12 22.71 15.81
N ILE A 273 23.02 22.15 15.01
CA ILE A 273 23.05 22.14 13.55
C ILE A 273 21.77 21.52 12.93
N HIS A 274 21.04 20.60 13.56
CA HIS A 274 19.86 19.96 12.93
C HIS A 274 18.58 20.81 12.96
N ALA A 275 18.28 21.47 14.08
CA ALA A 275 17.17 22.42 14.15
C ALA A 275 17.46 23.65 13.28
N GLU A 276 18.72 24.09 13.27
CA GLU A 276 19.19 25.17 12.40
C GLU A 276 19.15 24.79 10.90
N LEU A 277 19.50 23.56 10.52
CA LEU A 277 19.41 23.08 9.14
C LEU A 277 17.96 22.95 8.67
N LYS A 278 17.05 22.45 9.51
CA LYS A 278 15.62 22.37 9.19
C LYS A 278 15.00 23.76 9.07
N ALA A 279 15.32 24.67 9.99
CA ALA A 279 14.94 26.07 9.88
C ALA A 279 15.54 26.73 8.62
N SER A 280 16.80 26.42 8.29
CA SER A 280 17.48 26.91 7.09
C SER A 280 16.80 26.41 5.81
N TYR A 281 16.43 25.13 5.74
CA TYR A 281 15.67 24.57 4.63
C TYR A 281 14.33 25.27 4.44
N ASN A 282 13.52 25.36 5.51
CA ASN A 282 12.19 25.98 5.46
C ASN A 282 12.27 27.47 5.08
N ASN A 283 13.21 28.22 5.64
CA ASN A 283 13.42 29.63 5.31
C ASN A 283 13.86 29.82 3.85
N ARG A 284 14.73 28.94 3.34
CA ARG A 284 15.19 28.98 1.94
C ARG A 284 14.08 28.60 0.97
N LEU A 285 13.28 27.58 1.28
CA LEU A 285 12.14 27.19 0.45
C LEU A 285 11.12 28.32 0.37
N LYS A 286 10.80 28.96 1.51
CA LYS A 286 9.94 30.14 1.55
C LYS A 286 10.49 31.29 0.69
N THR A 287 11.79 31.52 0.76
CA THR A 287 12.46 32.56 -0.05
C THR A 287 12.36 32.25 -1.54
N VAL A 288 12.65 31.01 -1.95
CA VAL A 288 12.54 30.56 -3.34
C VAL A 288 11.10 30.71 -3.87
N ASN A 289 10.10 30.27 -3.12
CA ASN A 289 8.69 30.42 -3.51
C ASN A 289 8.28 31.90 -3.66
N THR A 290 8.81 32.76 -2.78
CA THR A 290 8.58 34.21 -2.85
C THR A 290 9.19 34.79 -4.13
N LEU A 291 10.43 34.41 -4.46
CA LEU A 291 11.12 34.87 -5.68
C LEU A 291 10.42 34.38 -6.94
N GLN A 292 9.98 33.12 -6.99
CA GLN A 292 9.17 32.58 -8.10
C GLN A 292 7.90 33.41 -8.29
N THR A 293 7.19 33.72 -7.20
CA THR A 293 5.97 34.55 -7.25
C THR A 293 6.27 35.95 -7.78
N GLN A 294 7.36 36.59 -7.32
CA GLN A 294 7.79 37.91 -7.80
C GLN A 294 8.11 37.89 -9.29
N ILE A 295 8.79 36.85 -9.77
CA ILE A 295 9.11 36.67 -11.20
C ILE A 295 7.82 36.54 -12.01
N LEU A 296 6.93 35.62 -11.62
CA LEU A 296 5.66 35.40 -12.32
C LEU A 296 4.81 36.67 -12.41
N ASN A 297 4.82 37.52 -11.38
CA ASN A 297 4.13 38.80 -11.39
C ASN A 297 4.76 39.84 -12.34
N LYS A 298 6.08 39.78 -12.54
CA LYS A 298 6.84 40.66 -13.44
C LYS A 298 6.85 40.21 -14.91
N LEU A 299 6.40 38.99 -15.20
CA LEU A 299 6.42 38.47 -16.57
C LEU A 299 5.58 39.31 -17.56
N PRO A 300 6.02 39.41 -18.82
CA PRO A 300 5.20 39.86 -19.94
C PRO A 300 3.89 39.08 -20.08
N ALA A 301 2.86 39.69 -20.68
CA ALA A 301 1.51 39.12 -20.75
C ALA A 301 1.47 37.77 -21.51
N ASP A 302 2.21 37.66 -22.60
CA ASP A 302 2.41 36.44 -23.39
C ASP A 302 3.04 35.32 -22.57
N CYS A 303 3.99 35.65 -21.68
CA CYS A 303 4.63 34.70 -20.78
C CYS A 303 3.75 34.26 -19.61
N LYS A 304 2.88 35.15 -19.09
CA LYS A 304 1.91 34.80 -18.04
C LYS A 304 0.90 33.78 -18.52
N GLN A 305 0.48 33.87 -19.79
CA GLN A 305 -0.48 32.95 -20.39
C GLN A 305 0.14 31.60 -20.77
N SER A 306 1.37 31.62 -21.28
CA SER A 306 2.01 30.42 -21.85
C SER A 306 2.98 29.72 -20.89
N GLY A 307 3.41 30.39 -19.82
CA GLY A 307 4.47 29.95 -18.93
C GLY A 307 5.85 30.40 -19.41
N ILE A 308 6.74 30.71 -18.47
CA ILE A 308 8.08 31.26 -18.75
C ILE A 308 8.95 30.36 -19.65
N SER A 309 8.80 29.04 -19.52
CA SER A 309 9.56 28.05 -20.30
C SER A 309 8.98 27.76 -21.68
N SER A 310 7.86 28.40 -22.05
CA SER A 310 7.17 28.12 -23.30
C SER A 310 7.89 28.74 -24.51
N ALA A 311 7.65 28.17 -25.70
CA ALA A 311 8.09 28.77 -26.95
C ALA A 311 7.40 30.12 -27.24
N GLY A 312 6.19 30.32 -26.71
CA GLY A 312 5.39 31.54 -26.88
C GLY A 312 5.74 32.69 -25.92
N CYS A 313 6.62 32.47 -24.96
CA CYS A 313 7.07 33.50 -24.02
C CYS A 313 8.25 34.31 -24.60
N SER A 314 8.13 35.63 -24.57
CA SER A 314 9.07 36.61 -25.12
C SER A 314 10.36 36.84 -24.30
N VAL A 315 10.49 36.26 -23.09
CA VAL A 315 11.74 36.38 -22.32
C VAL A 315 12.92 35.72 -23.04
N SER A 316 14.14 36.22 -22.77
CA SER A 316 15.35 35.70 -23.39
C SER A 316 15.56 34.19 -23.13
N SER A 317 16.19 33.49 -24.06
CA SER A 317 16.55 32.08 -23.91
C SER A 317 17.39 31.80 -22.64
N ASN A 318 18.24 32.77 -22.25
CA ASN A 318 19.00 32.71 -21.01
C ASN A 318 18.07 32.68 -19.77
N VAL A 319 17.08 33.57 -19.71
CA VAL A 319 16.08 33.58 -18.63
C VAL A 319 15.30 32.26 -18.56
N LYS A 320 14.94 31.67 -19.70
CA LYS A 320 14.27 30.36 -19.77
C LYS A 320 15.15 29.24 -19.21
N ALA A 321 16.43 29.21 -19.59
CA ALA A 321 17.39 28.22 -19.11
C ALA A 321 17.57 28.29 -17.60
N MET A 322 17.78 29.51 -17.07
CA MET A 322 17.93 29.74 -15.64
C MET A 322 16.69 29.35 -14.83
N TRP A 323 15.49 29.62 -15.37
CA TRP A 323 14.24 29.21 -14.72
C TRP A 323 14.14 27.69 -14.62
N ASN A 324 14.36 26.98 -15.73
CA ASN A 324 14.31 25.52 -15.76
C ASN A 324 15.35 24.90 -14.82
N GLU A 325 16.56 25.45 -14.79
CA GLU A 325 17.61 24.97 -13.89
C GLU A 325 17.26 25.24 -12.41
N SER A 326 16.64 26.38 -12.10
CA SER A 326 16.18 26.68 -10.74
C SER A 326 15.08 25.73 -10.28
N GLU A 327 14.12 25.39 -11.15
CA GLU A 327 13.10 24.37 -10.86
C GLU A 327 13.73 23.01 -10.60
N GLN A 328 14.73 22.62 -11.40
CA GLN A 328 15.44 21.36 -11.21
C GLN A 328 16.11 21.29 -9.83
N TYR A 329 16.75 22.38 -9.37
CA TYR A 329 17.33 22.42 -8.02
C TYR A 329 16.26 22.35 -6.92
N VAL A 330 15.10 23.00 -7.09
CA VAL A 330 13.99 22.87 -6.13
C VAL A 330 13.49 21.43 -6.06
N GLN A 331 13.37 20.75 -7.20
CA GLN A 331 12.97 19.35 -7.24
C GLN A 331 14.03 18.43 -6.61
N ASN A 332 15.32 18.66 -6.89
CA ASN A 332 16.40 17.92 -6.27
C ASN A 332 16.40 18.08 -4.74
N ALA A 333 16.15 19.30 -4.24
CA ALA A 333 16.06 19.59 -2.82
C ALA A 333 14.91 18.86 -2.13
N LYS A 334 13.81 18.59 -2.83
CA LYS A 334 12.67 17.80 -2.32
C LYS A 334 12.95 16.30 -2.33
N LYS A 335 13.74 15.81 -3.30
CA LYS A 335 13.99 14.38 -3.52
C LYS A 335 15.20 13.81 -2.78
N THR A 336 16.17 14.65 -2.41
CA THR A 336 17.51 14.15 -2.06
C THR A 336 17.63 13.45 -0.70
N GLY A 337 16.68 13.59 0.23
CA GLY A 337 16.76 13.05 1.60
C GLY A 337 17.91 13.58 2.49
N ASN A 338 18.90 14.25 1.89
CA ASN A 338 20.07 14.85 2.55
C ASN A 338 19.87 16.36 2.73
N MET A 339 19.69 16.81 3.98
CA MET A 339 19.33 18.19 4.30
C MET A 339 20.42 19.21 3.92
N ILE A 340 21.70 18.84 3.97
CA ILE A 340 22.82 19.71 3.55
C ILE A 340 22.77 19.91 2.03
N LYS A 341 22.54 18.83 1.27
CA LYS A 341 22.37 18.90 -0.18
C LYS A 341 21.12 19.68 -0.57
N ALA A 342 20.00 19.46 0.13
CA ALA A 342 18.76 20.19 -0.09
C ALA A 342 18.92 21.71 0.17
N VAL A 343 19.61 22.09 1.26
CA VAL A 343 19.92 23.49 1.57
C VAL A 343 20.83 24.11 0.50
N ASN A 344 21.81 23.38 -0.03
CA ASN A 344 22.67 23.83 -1.11
C ASN A 344 21.93 23.96 -2.45
N ASP A 345 21.03 23.03 -2.77
CA ASP A 345 20.20 23.10 -3.98
C ASP A 345 19.24 24.30 -3.91
N LEU A 346 18.58 24.52 -2.76
CA LEU A 346 17.76 25.73 -2.58
C LEU A 346 18.57 27.03 -2.64
N LYS A 347 19.84 27.01 -2.23
CA LYS A 347 20.76 28.15 -2.41
C LYS A 347 20.99 28.45 -3.90
N LYS A 348 21.28 27.43 -4.70
CA LYS A 348 21.49 27.57 -6.15
C LYS A 348 20.22 28.03 -6.87
N ALA A 349 19.06 27.47 -6.51
CA ALA A 349 17.77 27.89 -7.03
C ALA A 349 17.54 29.39 -6.76
N LYS A 350 17.78 29.83 -5.52
CA LYS A 350 17.68 31.24 -5.13
C LYS A 350 18.59 32.15 -6.00
N GLU A 351 19.86 31.80 -6.16
CA GLU A 351 20.84 32.59 -6.94
C GLU A 351 20.42 32.75 -8.42
N LEU A 352 19.84 31.71 -9.01
CA LEU A 352 19.30 31.78 -10.37
C LEU A 352 18.06 32.69 -10.46
N LEU A 353 17.14 32.58 -9.50
CA LEU A 353 15.92 33.40 -9.46
C LEU A 353 16.23 34.89 -9.22
N GLU A 354 17.20 35.21 -8.35
CA GLU A 354 17.67 36.59 -8.15
C GLU A 354 18.27 37.18 -9.44
N GLN A 355 19.07 36.40 -10.17
CA GLN A 355 19.58 36.83 -11.47
C GLN A 355 18.47 37.01 -12.52
N ILE A 356 17.44 36.16 -12.52
CA ILE A 356 16.27 36.34 -13.40
C ILE A 356 15.58 37.68 -13.10
N LEU A 357 15.36 38.03 -11.83
CA LEU A 357 14.73 39.30 -11.45
C LEU A 357 15.47 40.54 -11.98
N THR A 358 16.80 40.46 -12.17
CA THR A 358 17.58 41.57 -12.76
C THR A 358 17.48 41.66 -14.28
N LYS A 359 16.90 40.64 -14.93
CA LYS A 359 16.85 40.48 -16.39
C LYS A 359 15.44 40.62 -16.97
N ILE A 360 14.41 40.74 -16.13
CA ILE A 360 12.99 40.80 -16.52
C ILE A 360 12.33 42.12 -16.14
#